data_AF-A0AA39LJF9-F1
#
_entry.id   AF-A0AA39LJF9-F1
#
_cell.length_a   1.000
_cell.length_b   1.000
_cell.length_c   1.000
_cell.angle_alpha   90.00
_cell.angle_beta   90.00
_cell.angle_gamma   90.00
#
_symmetry.space_group_name_H-M   'P 1'
#
loop_
_entity.id
_entity.type
_entity.pdbx_description
1 polymer ?
#
loop_
_entity_poly.entity_id
_entity_poly.type
_entity_poly.pdbx_seq_one_letter_code
_entity_poly.pdbx_strand_id
1 'polypeptide(L)'
;MPTSSIVADKAAHAMRKSSVSAQISRTARRFSTVIAPQFTKIEPIPQLQRYRALHIRVNDMSKIQHALSDYVLHNAVQFEPIEFDIYNHDCCKVLSAHLYAEELVLMDGSKRLVSIVMSESETDFNGLLTAKIRHPISGMKVYEITENSPEQSWTVMNTVEDTLKCRMEAASSFWTRMGSACGCLFVPEWWRVISKESAECAEVMPTLAFWAENQIKIEWNDDRTDCELRMLIVCFGLVQMVREAFPQIHHVVQEFRVRRNQPH
;
A
#
# COMPACT_ATOMS: atom_id res chain seq x y z
N MET A 1 -9.50 72.41 -58.63
CA MET A 1 -10.24 72.46 -57.34
C MET A 1 -11.39 71.47 -57.41
N PRO A 2 -11.91 71.00 -56.26
CA PRO A 2 -11.25 70.41 -55.08
C PRO A 2 -11.26 68.86 -55.26
N THR A 3 -11.31 67.92 -54.32
CA THR A 3 -10.91 67.77 -52.88
C THR A 3 -9.85 66.63 -52.84
N SER A 4 -9.06 66.31 -51.82
CA SER A 4 -9.07 66.42 -50.34
C SER A 4 -9.91 65.38 -49.57
N SER A 5 -9.26 64.29 -49.13
CA SER A 5 -9.30 63.86 -47.72
C SER A 5 -8.07 62.99 -47.38
N ILE A 6 -7.69 62.95 -46.11
CA ILE A 6 -6.50 62.25 -45.60
C ILE A 6 -6.95 61.23 -44.56
N VAL A 7 -6.46 59.99 -44.64
CA VAL A 7 -6.39 59.07 -43.50
C VAL A 7 -5.00 58.41 -43.51
N ALA A 8 -4.29 58.50 -42.39
CA ALA A 8 -2.91 58.04 -42.25
C ALA A 8 -2.81 56.69 -41.51
N ASP A 9 -1.58 56.18 -41.45
CA ASP A 9 -1.10 54.96 -40.78
C ASP A 9 -1.97 54.34 -39.67
N LYS A 10 -2.27 53.04 -39.86
CA LYS A 10 -2.32 52.06 -38.75
C LYS A 10 -2.22 50.60 -39.21
N ALA A 11 -1.19 50.28 -39.99
CA ALA A 11 -0.71 48.90 -40.15
C ALA A 11 -0.02 48.42 -38.85
N ALA A 12 -0.78 48.36 -37.76
CA ALA A 12 -0.26 48.02 -36.44
C ALA A 12 0.24 46.57 -36.43
N HIS A 13 1.52 46.37 -36.10
CA HIS A 13 2.07 45.05 -35.82
C HIS A 13 1.31 44.42 -34.64
N ALA A 14 0.31 43.58 -34.96
CA ALA A 14 -0.43 42.76 -34.01
C ALA A 14 0.43 41.60 -33.50
N MET A 15 1.56 41.94 -32.88
CA MET A 15 2.50 41.03 -32.27
C MET A 15 1.77 40.33 -31.12
N ARG A 16 1.27 39.11 -31.40
CA ARG A 16 0.48 38.31 -30.45
C ARG A 16 1.31 38.06 -29.20
N LYS A 17 1.08 38.86 -28.15
CA LYS A 17 1.59 38.62 -26.80
C LYS A 17 0.93 37.37 -26.23
N SER A 18 1.40 36.20 -26.64
CA SER A 18 1.06 34.94 -25.99
C SER A 18 1.50 35.05 -24.53
N SER A 19 0.54 35.12 -23.61
CA SER A 19 0.84 35.26 -22.19
C SER A 19 1.84 34.20 -21.74
N VAL A 20 2.90 34.62 -21.04
CA VAL A 20 3.92 33.71 -20.50
C VAL A 20 3.25 32.70 -19.56
N SER A 21 2.22 33.09 -18.81
CA SER A 21 1.38 32.17 -18.03
C SER A 21 0.64 31.15 -18.90
N ALA A 22 0.17 31.52 -20.10
CA ALA A 22 -0.46 30.58 -21.03
C ALA A 22 0.56 29.63 -21.70
N GLN A 23 1.81 30.07 -21.90
CA GLN A 23 2.90 29.21 -22.36
C GLN A 23 3.33 28.24 -21.25
N ILE A 24 3.59 28.74 -20.03
CA ILE A 24 3.89 27.91 -18.84
C ILE A 24 2.75 26.92 -18.59
N SER A 25 1.48 27.34 -18.64
CA SER A 25 0.33 26.43 -18.49
C SER A 25 0.27 25.35 -19.57
N ARG A 26 0.68 25.64 -20.81
CA ARG A 26 0.76 24.63 -21.89
C ARG A 26 1.94 23.69 -21.69
N THR A 27 3.10 24.19 -21.26
CA THR A 27 4.29 23.37 -20.97
C THR A 27 4.05 22.48 -19.75
N ALA A 28 3.50 23.03 -18.67
CA ALA A 28 3.09 22.29 -17.47
C ALA A 28 2.06 21.22 -17.81
N ARG A 29 0.98 21.55 -18.54
CA ARG A 29 0.01 20.54 -19.02
C ARG A 29 0.66 19.46 -19.86
N ARG A 30 1.57 19.80 -20.78
CA ARG A 30 2.30 18.81 -21.60
C ARG A 30 3.18 17.89 -20.73
N PHE A 31 3.93 18.47 -19.81
CA PHE A 31 4.77 17.76 -18.84
C PHE A 31 3.91 16.80 -17.99
N SER A 32 2.80 17.29 -17.42
CA SER A 32 1.82 16.48 -16.70
C SER A 32 1.19 15.38 -17.56
N THR A 33 0.82 15.62 -18.83
CA THR A 33 0.27 14.56 -19.70
C THR A 33 1.28 13.47 -20.08
N VAL A 34 2.58 13.76 -20.01
CA VAL A 34 3.65 12.77 -20.27
C VAL A 34 4.06 12.03 -19.00
N ILE A 35 4.03 12.70 -17.84
CA ILE A 35 4.63 12.20 -16.58
C ILE A 35 3.59 11.70 -15.58
N ALA A 36 2.36 12.25 -15.53
CA ALA A 36 1.32 11.69 -14.67
C ALA A 36 1.01 10.20 -14.97
N PRO A 37 0.99 9.74 -16.24
CA PRO A 37 0.85 8.31 -16.56
C PRO A 37 1.99 7.41 -16.05
N GLN A 38 3.15 7.99 -15.68
CA GLN A 38 4.27 7.26 -15.05
C GLN A 38 4.12 7.16 -13.53
N PHE A 39 3.19 7.91 -12.93
CA PHE A 39 2.92 7.95 -11.50
C PHE A 39 1.54 7.38 -11.11
N THR A 40 0.75 6.96 -12.09
CA THR A 40 -0.53 6.24 -11.91
C THR A 40 -0.37 4.72 -11.81
N LYS A 41 0.84 4.18 -11.97
CA LYS A 41 1.15 2.76 -11.82
C LYS A 41 2.38 2.58 -10.96
N ILE A 42 2.42 1.50 -10.19
CA ILE A 42 3.60 1.10 -9.41
C ILE A 42 4.47 0.21 -10.30
N GLU A 43 5.79 0.36 -10.24
CA GLU A 43 6.73 -0.51 -10.96
C GLU A 43 6.57 -1.96 -10.44
N PRO A 44 6.28 -2.94 -11.32
CA PRO A 44 6.18 -4.33 -10.89
C PRO A 44 7.52 -4.83 -10.34
N ILE A 45 7.49 -5.80 -9.43
CA ILE A 45 8.69 -6.30 -8.73
C ILE A 45 9.10 -7.66 -9.32
N PRO A 46 9.97 -7.72 -10.36
CA PRO A 46 10.10 -8.94 -11.18
C PRO A 46 10.78 -10.08 -10.44
N GLN A 47 11.56 -9.78 -9.39
CA GLN A 47 12.17 -10.81 -8.56
C GLN A 47 11.14 -11.65 -7.78
N LEU A 48 9.90 -11.18 -7.57
CA LEU A 48 8.83 -12.00 -6.98
C LEU A 48 8.45 -13.20 -7.85
N GLN A 49 8.75 -13.20 -9.15
CA GLN A 49 8.55 -14.36 -10.04
C GLN A 49 9.54 -15.51 -9.78
N ARG A 50 10.60 -15.29 -9.01
CA ARG A 50 11.64 -16.30 -8.74
C ARG A 50 11.34 -17.20 -7.55
N TYR A 51 10.31 -16.87 -6.78
CA TYR A 51 9.97 -17.55 -5.52
C TYR A 51 8.51 -17.97 -5.59
N ARG A 52 8.23 -19.25 -5.30
CA ARG A 52 6.86 -19.80 -5.19
C ARG A 52 6.18 -19.44 -3.86
N ALA A 53 6.99 -19.22 -2.82
CA ALA A 53 6.54 -18.84 -1.49
C ALA A 53 7.50 -17.84 -0.86
N LEU A 54 6.95 -16.95 -0.02
CA LEU A 54 7.68 -16.01 0.82
C LEU A 54 7.16 -16.06 2.26
N HIS A 55 7.99 -15.64 3.19
CA HIS A 55 7.68 -15.53 4.60
C HIS A 55 7.96 -14.11 5.08
N ILE A 56 7.03 -13.53 5.84
CA ILE A 56 7.13 -12.21 6.47
C ILE A 56 7.25 -12.44 7.98
N ARG A 57 8.25 -11.84 8.61
CA ARG A 57 8.42 -11.77 10.08
C ARG A 57 8.88 -10.37 10.49
N VAL A 58 8.81 -10.02 11.77
CA VAL A 58 9.59 -8.87 12.28
C VAL A 58 11.08 -9.23 12.28
N ASN A 59 11.97 -8.24 12.14
CA ASN A 59 13.42 -8.43 12.23
C ASN A 59 13.93 -8.33 13.68
N ASP A 60 13.32 -7.43 14.47
CA ASP A 60 13.67 -7.16 15.86
C ASP A 60 12.42 -6.85 16.69
N MET A 61 12.10 -7.74 17.62
CA MET A 61 10.97 -7.61 18.54
C MET A 61 11.19 -6.51 19.60
N SER A 62 12.44 -6.14 19.90
CA SER A 62 12.73 -5.11 20.91
C SER A 62 12.23 -3.73 20.46
N LYS A 63 12.30 -3.41 19.16
CA LYS A 63 11.71 -2.20 18.58
C LYS A 63 10.20 -2.09 18.83
N ILE A 64 9.47 -3.20 18.73
CA ILE A 64 8.04 -3.26 19.07
C ILE A 64 7.84 -3.00 20.57
N GLN A 65 8.63 -3.63 21.43
CA GLN A 65 8.54 -3.45 22.88
C GLN A 65 8.86 -2.01 23.31
N HIS A 66 9.86 -1.37 22.69
CA HIS A 66 10.22 0.02 22.92
C HIS A 66 9.10 0.98 22.46
N ALA A 67 8.60 0.82 21.23
CA ALA A 67 7.50 1.65 20.71
C ALA A 67 6.24 1.59 21.61
N LEU A 68 5.91 0.41 22.14
CA LEU A 68 4.80 0.22 23.08
C LEU A 68 5.11 0.81 24.47
N SER A 69 6.34 0.69 24.95
CA SER A 69 6.80 1.31 26.20
C SER A 69 6.68 2.83 26.15
N ASP A 70 7.18 3.46 25.09
CA ASP A 70 7.13 4.92 24.91
C ASP A 70 5.69 5.42 24.73
N TYR A 71 4.83 4.65 24.06
CA TYR A 71 3.40 4.93 23.99
C TYR A 71 2.74 4.88 25.37
N VAL A 72 3.02 3.86 26.19
CA VAL A 72 2.41 3.70 27.53
C VAL A 72 2.96 4.69 28.55
N LEU A 73 4.26 4.97 28.55
CA LEU A 73 4.92 5.83 29.55
C LEU A 73 4.90 7.32 29.20
N HIS A 74 4.90 7.66 27.92
CA HIS A 74 5.09 9.02 27.43
C HIS A 74 3.99 9.48 26.47
N ASN A 75 2.97 8.64 26.22
CA ASN A 75 1.92 8.88 25.23
C ASN A 75 2.48 9.13 23.81
N ALA A 76 3.67 8.60 23.52
CA ALA A 76 4.42 8.84 22.30
C ALA A 76 3.85 8.02 21.14
N VAL A 77 3.44 8.71 20.08
CA VAL A 77 2.85 8.13 18.86
C VAL A 77 3.83 8.08 17.68
N GLN A 78 5.08 8.50 17.91
CA GLN A 78 6.21 8.31 17.00
C GLN A 78 7.18 7.31 17.63
N PHE A 79 7.78 6.45 16.80
CA PHE A 79 8.66 5.36 17.21
C PHE A 79 9.74 5.13 16.15
N GLU A 80 10.85 4.49 16.52
CA GLU A 80 11.88 4.10 15.55
C GLU A 80 11.34 3.06 14.54
N PRO A 81 11.78 3.06 13.26
CA PRO A 81 11.17 2.21 12.24
C PRO A 81 11.27 0.72 12.58
N ILE A 82 10.11 0.07 12.69
CA ILE A 82 9.99 -1.37 12.95
C ILE A 82 10.20 -2.09 11.62
N GLU A 83 11.22 -2.94 11.56
CA GLU A 83 11.64 -3.63 10.35
C GLU A 83 11.02 -5.02 10.25
N PHE A 84 10.54 -5.37 9.07
CA PHE A 84 10.04 -6.69 8.71
C PHE A 84 10.95 -7.31 7.65
N ASP A 85 11.39 -8.54 7.88
CA ASP A 85 12.13 -9.34 6.90
C ASP A 85 11.14 -10.10 6.02
N ILE A 86 11.34 -10.04 4.70
CA ILE A 86 10.62 -10.85 3.72
C ILE A 86 11.61 -11.82 3.09
N TYR A 87 11.46 -13.11 3.35
CA TYR A 87 12.45 -14.13 3.02
C TYR A 87 11.85 -15.31 2.23
N ASN A 88 12.68 -16.04 1.49
CA ASN A 88 12.26 -17.20 0.70
C ASN A 88 12.39 -18.52 1.49
N HIS A 89 12.12 -19.66 0.85
CA HIS A 89 12.24 -20.98 1.49
C HIS A 89 13.65 -21.38 1.94
N ASP A 90 14.70 -20.71 1.46
CA ASP A 90 16.11 -20.97 1.84
C ASP A 90 16.56 -20.09 3.02
N CYS A 91 15.62 -19.38 3.66
CA CYS A 91 15.88 -18.31 4.65
C CYS A 91 16.68 -17.12 4.09
N CYS A 92 16.84 -16.98 2.78
CA CYS A 92 17.46 -15.81 2.16
C CYS A 92 16.48 -14.63 2.17
N LYS A 93 16.93 -13.47 2.67
CA LYS A 93 16.18 -12.20 2.64
C LYS A 93 16.03 -11.73 1.18
N VAL A 94 14.79 -11.48 0.76
CA VAL A 94 14.40 -11.06 -0.59
C VAL A 94 14.05 -9.57 -0.63
N LEU A 95 13.32 -9.09 0.38
CA LEU A 95 12.93 -7.69 0.57
C LEU A 95 12.94 -7.37 2.07
N SER A 96 12.76 -6.09 2.42
CA SER A 96 12.25 -5.70 3.75
C SER A 96 11.02 -4.81 3.62
N ALA A 97 10.30 -4.63 4.72
CA ALA A 97 9.33 -3.55 4.84
C ALA A 97 9.55 -2.82 6.16
N HIS A 98 9.50 -1.49 6.16
CA HIS A 98 9.77 -0.67 7.34
C HIS A 98 8.49 0.08 7.73
N LEU A 99 8.01 -0.13 8.96
CA LEU A 99 6.85 0.57 9.51
C LEU A 99 7.30 1.84 10.24
N TYR A 100 6.80 2.97 9.75
CA TYR A 100 6.83 4.29 10.38
C TYR A 100 5.42 4.58 10.93
N ALA A 101 5.28 5.63 11.77
CA ALA A 101 3.97 6.05 12.26
C ALA A 101 3.04 6.53 11.12
N GLU A 102 3.60 7.14 10.07
CA GLU A 102 2.87 7.53 8.85
C GLU A 102 2.49 6.35 7.95
N GLU A 103 3.43 5.44 7.66
CA GLU A 103 3.35 4.50 6.54
C GLU A 103 4.19 3.23 6.75
N LEU A 104 3.80 2.14 6.10
CA LEU A 104 4.58 0.92 5.94
C LEU A 104 5.18 0.90 4.53
N VAL A 105 6.50 0.86 4.43
CA VAL A 105 7.22 1.04 3.15
C VAL A 105 7.91 -0.25 2.75
N LEU A 106 7.57 -0.79 1.57
CA LEU A 106 8.25 -1.96 0.99
C LEU A 106 9.57 -1.54 0.32
N MET A 107 10.65 -2.28 0.59
CA MET A 107 12.03 -1.90 0.29
C MET A 107 12.79 -3.02 -0.43
N ASP A 108 13.57 -2.64 -1.44
CA ASP A 108 14.63 -3.46 -2.05
C ASP A 108 15.98 -2.80 -1.78
N GLY A 109 16.66 -3.27 -0.74
CA GLY A 109 17.80 -2.56 -0.15
C GLY A 109 17.41 -1.14 0.29
N SER A 110 17.94 -0.13 -0.40
CA SER A 110 17.59 1.29 -0.18
C SER A 110 16.50 1.83 -1.12
N LYS A 111 16.02 1.06 -2.10
CA LYS A 111 14.97 1.48 -3.03
C LYS A 111 13.59 1.31 -2.39
N ARG A 112 12.87 2.42 -2.18
CA ARG A 112 11.43 2.42 -1.86
C ARG A 112 10.64 1.88 -3.06
N LEU A 113 9.96 0.75 -2.90
CA LEU A 113 9.13 0.11 -3.94
C LEU A 113 7.67 0.52 -3.84
N VAL A 114 7.12 0.54 -2.62
CA VAL A 114 5.70 0.77 -2.34
C VAL A 114 5.54 1.52 -1.02
N SER A 115 4.60 2.46 -0.95
CA SER A 115 4.12 3.04 0.31
C SER A 115 2.74 2.47 0.62
N ILE A 116 2.53 1.96 1.83
CA ILE A 116 1.26 1.40 2.30
C ILE A 116 0.80 2.26 3.48
N VAL A 117 -0.38 2.86 3.33
CA VAL A 117 -0.97 3.77 4.32
C VAL A 117 -2.19 3.07 4.88
N MET A 118 -2.05 2.49 6.08
CA MET A 118 -3.16 1.94 6.87
C MET A 118 -4.30 2.97 6.98
N SER A 119 -5.55 2.54 7.14
CA SER A 119 -6.66 3.48 7.28
C SER A 119 -6.92 3.87 8.73
N GLU A 120 -7.29 5.13 8.92
CA GLU A 120 -8.24 5.46 9.98
C GLU A 120 -9.60 4.84 9.62
N SER A 121 -10.38 4.45 10.63
CA SER A 121 -11.58 3.62 10.46
C SER A 121 -12.79 4.41 9.93
N GLU A 122 -12.68 4.87 8.69
CA GLU A 122 -13.77 5.51 7.93
C GLU A 122 -14.58 4.42 7.20
N THR A 123 -15.87 4.33 7.52
CA THR A 123 -16.82 3.44 6.83
C THR A 123 -17.40 4.12 5.60
N ASP A 124 -16.76 3.95 4.45
CA ASP A 124 -17.36 4.30 3.16
C ASP A 124 -18.49 3.31 2.80
N PHE A 125 -19.41 3.73 1.93
CA PHE A 125 -20.58 2.95 1.52
C PHE A 125 -20.26 1.61 0.82
N ASN A 126 -19.00 1.37 0.48
CA ASN A 126 -18.50 0.15 -0.19
C ASN A 126 -17.64 -0.75 0.72
N GLY A 127 -17.67 -0.55 2.05
CA GLY A 127 -16.93 -1.35 3.02
C GLY A 127 -15.94 -0.55 3.86
N LEU A 128 -15.31 -1.20 4.85
CA LEU A 128 -14.34 -0.56 5.73
C LEU A 128 -12.99 -0.49 5.03
N LEU A 129 -12.52 0.71 4.70
CA LEU A 129 -11.21 0.87 4.11
C LEU A 129 -10.12 0.36 5.07
N THR A 130 -9.25 -0.52 4.60
CA THR A 130 -8.16 -1.12 5.39
C THR A 130 -6.83 -0.42 5.14
N ALA A 131 -6.48 -0.20 3.86
CA ALA A 131 -5.22 0.45 3.49
C ALA A 131 -5.27 1.09 2.09
N LYS A 132 -4.51 2.19 1.93
CA LYS A 132 -4.27 2.92 0.67
C LYS A 132 -2.84 2.62 0.21
N ILE A 133 -2.68 1.93 -0.92
CA ILE A 133 -1.36 1.65 -1.53
C ILE A 133 -0.99 2.80 -2.47
N ARG A 134 0.22 3.34 -2.29
CA ARG A 134 0.72 4.56 -2.94
C ARG A 134 2.03 4.32 -3.69
N HIS A 135 2.18 5.01 -4.81
CA HIS A 135 3.41 5.06 -5.60
C HIS A 135 4.55 5.73 -4.78
N PRO A 136 5.74 5.13 -4.69
CA PRO A 136 6.74 5.46 -3.66
C PRO A 136 7.39 6.84 -3.75
N ILE A 137 7.34 7.50 -4.92
CA ILE A 137 7.96 8.82 -5.17
C ILE A 137 6.92 9.94 -5.16
N SER A 138 5.84 9.78 -5.94
CA SER A 138 4.79 10.78 -6.10
C SER A 138 3.77 10.83 -4.96
N GLY A 139 3.72 9.79 -4.12
CA GLY A 139 2.71 9.65 -3.05
C GLY A 139 1.28 9.42 -3.57
N MET A 140 1.07 9.33 -4.89
CA MET A 140 -0.24 9.09 -5.48
C MET A 140 -0.81 7.75 -5.04
N LYS A 141 -2.09 7.75 -4.65
CA LYS A 141 -2.88 6.53 -4.44
C LYS A 141 -3.04 5.79 -5.76
N VAL A 142 -2.68 4.51 -5.78
CA VAL A 142 -2.83 3.62 -6.95
C VAL A 142 -3.78 2.46 -6.67
N TYR A 143 -3.81 1.95 -5.45
CA TYR A 143 -4.77 0.92 -5.04
C TYR A 143 -5.35 1.18 -3.65
N GLU A 144 -6.52 0.61 -3.38
CA GLU A 144 -7.13 0.51 -2.06
C GLU A 144 -7.46 -0.95 -1.73
N ILE A 145 -7.24 -1.32 -0.47
CA ILE A 145 -7.67 -2.58 0.15
C ILE A 145 -8.86 -2.23 1.03
N THR A 146 -10.03 -2.77 0.72
CA THR A 146 -11.29 -2.53 1.46
C THR A 146 -11.84 -3.84 2.01
N GLU A 147 -12.31 -3.83 3.25
CA GLU A 147 -12.87 -4.97 3.97
C GLU A 147 -14.41 -5.00 3.86
N ASN A 148 -14.93 -6.13 3.42
CA ASN A 148 -16.33 -6.36 3.12
C ASN A 148 -16.92 -7.26 4.23
N SER A 149 -17.39 -6.62 5.31
CA SER A 149 -18.20 -7.27 6.34
C SER A 149 -19.67 -7.28 5.89
N PRO A 150 -20.42 -8.41 6.02
CA PRO A 150 -20.14 -9.60 6.82
C PRO A 150 -19.38 -10.73 6.09
N GLU A 151 -18.99 -10.57 4.82
CA GLU A 151 -18.39 -11.65 4.02
C GLU A 151 -16.97 -12.08 4.45
N GLN A 152 -16.33 -11.35 5.38
CA GLN A 152 -14.94 -11.55 5.79
C GLN A 152 -13.98 -11.63 4.59
N SER A 153 -14.20 -10.77 3.59
CA SER A 153 -13.37 -10.69 2.39
C SER A 153 -12.83 -9.29 2.16
N TRP A 154 -11.65 -9.18 1.58
CA TRP A 154 -11.02 -7.92 1.17
C TRP A 154 -11.01 -7.81 -0.35
N THR A 155 -11.17 -6.61 -0.87
CA THR A 155 -11.10 -6.31 -2.30
C THR A 155 -9.97 -5.33 -2.56
N VAL A 156 -9.14 -5.62 -3.57
CA VAL A 156 -8.07 -4.72 -4.03
C VAL A 156 -8.50 -4.04 -5.33
N MET A 157 -8.84 -2.76 -5.23
CA MET A 157 -9.24 -1.91 -6.34
C MET A 157 -8.06 -1.07 -6.82
N ASN A 158 -7.79 -1.02 -8.13
CA ASN A 158 -6.94 0.03 -8.71
C ASN A 158 -7.76 1.32 -8.81
N THR A 159 -7.30 2.39 -8.15
CA THR A 159 -8.05 3.64 -7.97
C THR A 159 -7.86 4.64 -9.11
N VAL A 160 -7.12 4.29 -10.16
CA VAL A 160 -6.96 5.09 -11.39
C VAL A 160 -7.75 4.48 -12.54
N GLU A 161 -7.74 3.15 -12.64
CA GLU A 161 -8.42 2.36 -13.68
C GLU A 161 -9.86 1.98 -13.27
N ASP A 162 -10.24 2.20 -12.01
CA ASP A 162 -11.48 1.72 -11.37
C ASP A 162 -11.75 0.22 -11.61
N THR A 163 -10.71 -0.59 -11.38
CA THR A 163 -10.76 -2.04 -11.61
C THR A 163 -10.41 -2.84 -10.37
N LEU A 164 -11.28 -3.80 -10.04
CA LEU A 164 -10.92 -4.91 -9.15
C LEU A 164 -9.74 -5.69 -9.75
N LYS A 165 -8.66 -5.85 -8.97
CA LYS A 165 -7.49 -6.65 -9.34
C LYS A 165 -7.59 -8.05 -8.73
N CYS A 166 -7.85 -8.13 -7.43
CA CYS A 166 -8.09 -9.39 -6.72
C CYS A 166 -9.02 -9.21 -5.52
N ARG A 167 -9.53 -10.33 -5.01
CA ARG A 167 -10.28 -10.47 -3.75
C ARG A 167 -9.53 -11.46 -2.85
N MET A 168 -9.46 -11.17 -1.56
CA MET A 168 -8.98 -12.11 -0.55
C MET A 168 -10.15 -12.58 0.29
N GLU A 169 -10.37 -13.88 0.44
CA GLU A 169 -11.44 -14.43 1.29
C GLU A 169 -10.84 -15.07 2.52
N ALA A 170 -11.28 -14.65 3.72
CA ALA A 170 -10.96 -15.39 4.94
C ALA A 170 -11.64 -16.76 4.89
N ALA A 171 -10.90 -17.77 5.30
CA ALA A 171 -11.44 -19.00 5.81
C ALA A 171 -10.86 -19.25 7.20
N SER A 172 -11.44 -20.20 7.94
CA SER A 172 -10.82 -20.77 9.13
C SER A 172 -11.24 -22.23 9.29
N SER A 173 -10.53 -22.97 10.12
CA SER A 173 -10.80 -24.39 10.37
C SER A 173 -11.08 -24.62 11.86
N PHE A 174 -11.38 -25.87 12.25
CA PHE A 174 -11.35 -26.23 13.67
C PHE A 174 -9.93 -26.13 14.24
N TRP A 175 -8.93 -26.61 13.50
CA TRP A 175 -7.53 -26.66 13.93
C TRP A 175 -6.89 -25.28 14.06
N THR A 176 -7.15 -24.34 13.15
CA THR A 176 -6.61 -22.98 13.25
C THR A 176 -7.28 -22.19 14.37
N ARG A 177 -8.59 -22.37 14.60
CA ARG A 177 -9.30 -21.79 15.77
C ARG A 177 -8.79 -22.35 17.09
N MET A 178 -8.55 -23.67 17.19
CA MET A 178 -7.93 -24.27 18.37
C MET A 178 -6.46 -23.83 18.54
N GLY A 179 -5.73 -23.66 17.43
CA GLY A 179 -4.37 -23.13 17.39
C GLY A 179 -4.30 -21.70 17.94
N SER A 180 -5.21 -20.83 17.53
CA SER A 180 -5.27 -19.47 18.07
C SER A 180 -5.71 -19.45 19.54
N ALA A 181 -6.68 -20.28 19.91
CA ALA A 181 -7.12 -20.43 21.31
C ALA A 181 -6.03 -20.97 22.26
N CYS A 182 -4.99 -21.66 21.75
CA CYS A 182 -3.82 -22.06 22.55
C CYS A 182 -2.65 -21.05 22.53
N GLY A 183 -2.82 -19.87 21.90
CA GLY A 183 -1.73 -18.91 21.68
C GLY A 183 -0.71 -19.38 20.63
N CYS A 184 -1.02 -20.45 19.89
CA CYS A 184 -0.14 -21.09 18.93
C CYS A 184 -0.22 -20.44 17.52
N LEU A 185 -1.23 -19.59 17.30
CA LEU A 185 -1.41 -18.71 16.14
C LEU A 185 -1.94 -17.36 16.64
N PHE A 186 -1.43 -16.24 16.12
CA PHE A 186 -1.97 -14.90 16.47
C PHE A 186 -3.38 -14.66 15.92
N VAL A 187 -3.74 -15.32 14.81
CA VAL A 187 -5.08 -15.26 14.19
C VAL A 187 -5.50 -16.66 13.68
N PRO A 188 -6.77 -17.06 13.76
CA PRO A 188 -7.22 -18.36 13.25
C PRO A 188 -7.63 -18.37 11.78
N GLU A 189 -7.73 -17.19 11.15
CA GLU A 189 -7.99 -17.02 9.73
C GLU A 189 -6.75 -17.26 8.86
N TRP A 190 -7.00 -17.72 7.64
CA TRP A 190 -6.07 -17.70 6.51
C TRP A 190 -6.84 -17.20 5.27
N TRP A 191 -6.16 -16.57 4.33
CA TRP A 191 -6.77 -15.82 3.24
C TRP A 191 -6.45 -16.43 1.88
N ARG A 192 -7.49 -16.85 1.15
CA ARG A 192 -7.38 -17.26 -0.26
C ARG A 192 -7.43 -16.07 -1.17
N VAL A 193 -6.55 -16.01 -2.16
CA VAL A 193 -6.51 -14.94 -3.16
C VAL A 193 -7.15 -15.41 -4.46
N ILE A 194 -8.13 -14.64 -4.90
CA ILE A 194 -8.95 -14.86 -6.09
C ILE A 194 -8.69 -13.71 -7.07
N SER A 195 -8.39 -14.01 -8.32
CA SER A 195 -8.25 -13.00 -9.39
C SER A 195 -9.36 -13.16 -10.44
N LYS A 196 -9.50 -12.19 -11.34
CA LYS A 196 -10.41 -12.30 -12.49
C LYS A 196 -10.11 -13.47 -13.42
N GLU A 197 -8.87 -13.96 -13.39
CA GLU A 197 -8.35 -15.00 -14.30
C GLU A 197 -8.25 -16.36 -13.61
N SER A 198 -8.30 -16.42 -12.27
CA SER A 198 -8.26 -17.68 -11.53
C SER A 198 -9.01 -17.65 -10.21
N ALA A 199 -9.84 -18.66 -9.99
CA ALA A 199 -10.67 -18.84 -8.79
C ALA A 199 -9.85 -19.03 -7.50
N GLU A 200 -8.60 -19.47 -7.60
CA GLU A 200 -7.66 -19.56 -6.48
C GLU A 200 -6.24 -19.50 -7.07
N CYS A 201 -5.47 -18.47 -6.70
CA CYS A 201 -4.12 -18.23 -7.23
C CYS A 201 -3.03 -18.11 -6.15
N ALA A 202 -3.39 -17.78 -4.91
CA ALA A 202 -2.47 -17.75 -3.78
C ALA A 202 -3.18 -17.97 -2.43
N GLU A 203 -2.40 -18.29 -1.41
CA GLU A 203 -2.79 -18.34 0.00
C GLU A 203 -1.87 -17.45 0.83
N VAL A 204 -2.45 -16.69 1.76
CA VAL A 204 -1.74 -15.96 2.81
C VAL A 204 -2.17 -16.56 4.14
N MET A 205 -1.23 -17.03 4.97
CA MET A 205 -1.55 -17.80 6.17
C MET A 205 -0.63 -17.46 7.35
N PRO A 206 -1.16 -17.39 8.59
CA PRO A 206 -0.32 -17.35 9.79
C PRO A 206 0.41 -18.69 9.93
N THR A 207 1.69 -18.64 10.33
CA THR A 207 2.46 -19.85 10.66
C THR A 207 2.46 -20.11 12.17
N LEU A 208 2.56 -21.39 12.57
CA LEU A 208 2.52 -21.81 13.96
C LEU A 208 3.69 -21.21 14.76
N ALA A 209 3.37 -20.42 15.79
CA ALA A 209 4.32 -19.73 16.66
C ALA A 209 4.94 -20.63 17.74
N PHE A 210 4.84 -21.96 17.59
CA PHE A 210 5.54 -22.90 18.49
C PHE A 210 7.06 -22.70 18.33
N TRP A 211 7.67 -22.01 19.32
CA TRP A 211 9.09 -21.63 19.35
C TRP A 211 9.54 -20.61 18.30
N ALA A 212 8.60 -19.91 17.64
CA ALA A 212 8.88 -18.93 16.59
C ALA A 212 8.12 -17.62 16.83
N GLU A 213 8.67 -16.51 16.33
CA GLU A 213 7.99 -15.21 16.33
C GLU A 213 6.78 -15.19 15.38
N ASN A 214 5.88 -14.21 15.56
CA ASN A 214 4.73 -14.04 14.68
C ASN A 214 5.17 -13.87 13.21
N GLN A 215 4.68 -14.77 12.36
CA GLN A 215 5.10 -14.89 10.98
C GLN A 215 3.92 -15.24 10.07
N ILE A 216 3.88 -14.60 8.89
CA ILE A 216 2.96 -14.91 7.80
C ILE A 216 3.74 -15.65 6.70
N LYS A 217 3.18 -16.75 6.20
CA LYS A 217 3.59 -17.37 4.93
C LYS A 217 2.66 -16.89 3.82
N ILE A 218 3.23 -16.64 2.65
CA ILE A 218 2.52 -16.46 1.39
C ILE A 218 2.99 -17.57 0.46
N GLU A 219 2.07 -18.28 -0.19
CA GLU A 219 2.37 -19.20 -1.29
C GLU A 219 1.43 -18.92 -2.46
N TRP A 220 1.96 -18.98 -3.68
CA TRP A 220 1.18 -18.71 -4.89
C TRP A 220 1.47 -19.73 -5.99
N ASN A 221 0.50 -19.88 -6.90
CA ASN A 221 0.66 -20.66 -8.11
C ASN A 221 1.35 -19.79 -9.18
N ASP A 222 2.50 -20.25 -9.68
CA ASP A 222 3.35 -19.42 -10.53
C ASP A 222 2.71 -19.04 -11.87
N ASP A 223 1.95 -19.97 -12.49
CA ASP A 223 1.25 -19.76 -13.76
C ASP A 223 0.03 -18.82 -13.65
N ARG A 224 -0.39 -18.48 -12.42
CA ARG A 224 -1.62 -17.72 -12.11
C ARG A 224 -1.36 -16.38 -11.42
N THR A 225 -0.10 -16.02 -11.17
CA THR A 225 0.27 -14.81 -10.40
C THR A 225 1.39 -14.03 -11.08
N ASP A 226 1.01 -12.88 -11.66
CA ASP A 226 1.93 -11.95 -12.30
C ASP A 226 2.67 -11.06 -11.27
N CYS A 227 3.55 -10.18 -11.74
CA CYS A 227 4.30 -9.26 -10.89
C CYS A 227 3.42 -8.23 -10.16
N GLU A 228 2.32 -7.75 -10.77
CA GLU A 228 1.37 -6.84 -10.10
C GLU A 228 0.66 -7.57 -8.95
N LEU A 229 0.11 -8.75 -9.22
CA LEU A 229 -0.64 -9.51 -8.23
C LEU A 229 0.25 -10.00 -7.07
N ARG A 230 1.46 -10.55 -7.33
CA ARG A 230 2.38 -10.95 -6.24
C ARG A 230 2.75 -9.77 -5.33
N MET A 231 2.97 -8.58 -5.90
CA MET A 231 3.21 -7.36 -5.12
C MET A 231 1.99 -7.01 -4.24
N LEU A 232 0.77 -7.04 -4.80
CA LEU A 232 -0.45 -6.74 -4.04
C LEU A 232 -0.70 -7.75 -2.91
N ILE A 233 -0.37 -9.04 -3.12
CA ILE A 233 -0.45 -10.08 -2.09
C ILE A 233 0.59 -9.85 -0.97
N VAL A 234 1.82 -9.45 -1.31
CA VAL A 234 2.83 -9.06 -0.31
C VAL A 234 2.37 -7.83 0.49
N CYS A 235 1.80 -6.81 -0.17
CA CYS A 235 1.22 -5.66 0.51
C CYS A 235 0.08 -6.04 1.47
N PHE A 236 -0.80 -6.97 1.07
CA PHE A 236 -1.85 -7.50 1.94
C PHE A 236 -1.30 -8.29 3.13
N GLY A 237 -0.32 -9.18 2.91
CA GLY A 237 0.34 -9.91 3.99
C GLY A 237 1.03 -8.97 5.01
N LEU A 238 1.63 -7.88 4.53
CA LEU A 238 2.17 -6.82 5.38
C LEU A 238 1.10 -6.06 6.18
N VAL A 239 -0.05 -5.76 5.57
CA VAL A 239 -1.20 -5.14 6.25
C VAL A 239 -1.73 -6.05 7.36
N GLN A 240 -1.93 -7.35 7.08
CA GLN A 240 -2.41 -8.29 8.11
C GLN A 240 -1.35 -8.61 9.17
N MET A 241 -0.05 -8.52 8.85
CA MET A 241 1.01 -8.60 9.87
C MET A 241 0.86 -7.47 10.91
N VAL A 242 0.65 -6.22 10.47
CA VAL A 242 0.48 -5.10 11.41
C VAL A 242 -0.84 -5.21 12.17
N ARG A 243 -1.95 -5.55 11.50
CA ARG A 243 -3.28 -5.66 12.15
C ARG A 243 -3.38 -6.82 13.14
N GLU A 244 -3.08 -8.03 12.69
CA GLU A 244 -3.46 -9.27 13.38
C GLU A 244 -2.33 -9.80 14.28
N ALA A 245 -1.07 -9.72 13.84
CA ALA A 245 0.07 -10.16 14.64
C ALA A 245 0.55 -9.09 15.64
N PHE A 246 0.33 -7.80 15.35
CA PHE A 246 0.78 -6.68 16.20
C PHE A 246 -0.30 -5.60 16.43
N PRO A 247 -1.53 -5.96 16.85
CA PRO A 247 -2.67 -5.03 16.98
C PRO A 247 -2.40 -3.83 17.90
N GLN A 248 -1.50 -3.97 18.88
CA GLN A 248 -1.08 -2.88 19.75
C GLN A 248 -0.27 -1.81 18.99
N ILE A 249 0.62 -2.21 18.06
CA ILE A 249 1.35 -1.29 17.18
C ILE A 249 0.38 -0.67 16.16
N HIS A 250 -0.58 -1.45 15.63
CA HIS A 250 -1.64 -0.91 14.78
C HIS A 250 -2.43 0.22 15.48
N HIS A 251 -2.76 0.05 16.75
CA HIS A 251 -3.40 1.09 17.56
C HIS A 251 -2.54 2.37 17.67
N VAL A 252 -1.23 2.26 17.92
CA VAL A 252 -0.32 3.43 17.96
C VAL A 252 -0.29 4.15 16.61
N VAL A 253 -0.24 3.41 15.49
CA VAL A 253 -0.31 3.96 14.13
C VAL A 253 -1.63 4.67 13.86
N GLN A 254 -2.77 4.13 14.32
CA GLN A 254 -4.07 4.80 14.19
C GLN A 254 -4.15 6.08 15.04
N GLU A 255 -3.72 6.02 16.30
CA GLU A 255 -3.72 7.16 17.23
C GLU A 255 -2.81 8.31 16.76
N PHE A 256 -1.65 7.99 16.16
CA PHE A 256 -0.79 8.99 15.50
C PHE A 256 -1.55 9.83 14.47
N ARG A 257 -2.42 9.19 13.69
CA ARG A 257 -3.14 9.81 12.58
C ARG A 257 -4.33 10.63 13.03
N VAL A 258 -5.10 10.10 13.99
CA VAL A 258 -6.18 10.84 14.64
C VAL A 258 -5.65 12.16 15.21
N ARG A 259 -4.51 12.15 15.89
CA ARG A 259 -3.86 13.37 16.40
C ARG A 259 -3.37 14.30 15.30
N ARG A 260 -2.87 13.76 14.17
CA ARG A 260 -2.41 14.54 13.02
C ARG A 260 -3.54 15.22 12.23
N ASN A 261 -4.73 14.63 12.25
CA ASN A 261 -5.89 15.10 11.48
C ASN A 261 -6.90 15.92 12.31
N GLN A 262 -6.67 16.06 13.63
CA GLN A 262 -7.40 17.04 14.45
C GLN A 262 -6.98 18.48 14.10
N PRO A 263 -7.93 19.39 13.80
CA PRO A 263 -7.61 20.80 13.62
C PRO A 263 -7.24 21.46 14.96
N HIS A 264 -6.23 22.34 14.92
CA HIS A 264 -5.87 23.27 15.99
C HIS A 264 -6.68 24.57 15.90
#